data_AF-A0A944ZC71-F1
#
_entry.id   AF-A0A944ZC71-F1
#
_cell.length_a   1.000
_cell.length_b   1.000
_cell.length_c   1.000
_cell.angle_alpha   90.00
_cell.angle_beta   90.00
_cell.angle_gamma   90.00
#
_symmetry.space_group_name_H-M   'P 1'
#
loop_
_entity.id
_entity.type
_entity.pdbx_description
1 polymer ?
#
loop_
_entity_poly.entity_id
_entity_poly.type
_entity_poly.pdbx_seq_one_letter_code
_entity_poly.pdbx_strand_id
1 'polypeptide(L)' 'MPRRKLTQEQALEGTIKFSERYTERGAYELFPEPEVVAEVQRGLAENQVEHGYRYCP' A
#
# COMPACT_ATOMS: atom_id res chain seq x y z
N MET A 1 -0.61 -17.15 12.70
CA MET A 1 -0.76 -17.78 11.37
C MET A 1 0.37 -17.28 10.49
N PRO A 2 1.13 -18.13 9.78
CA PRO A 2 2.09 -17.65 8.80
C PRO A 2 1.31 -16.86 7.75
N ARG A 3 1.65 -15.58 7.56
CA ARG A 3 1.03 -14.78 6.50
C ARG A 3 1.44 -15.41 5.18
N ARG A 4 0.47 -15.58 4.27
CA ARG A 4 0.78 -16.01 2.89
C ARG A 4 1.88 -15.08 2.34
N LYS A 5 2.93 -15.66 1.78
CA LYS A 5 3.91 -14.88 1.00
C LYS A 5 3.16 -14.30 -0.19
N LEU A 6 2.95 -12.99 -0.18
CA LEU A 6 2.35 -12.26 -1.29
C LEU A 6 3.42 -12.06 -2.36
N THR A 7 3.02 -12.07 -3.62
CA THR A 7 3.86 -11.52 -4.68
C THR A 7 3.88 -9.99 -4.57
N GLN A 8 4.88 -9.36 -5.18
CA GLN A 8 4.98 -7.90 -5.21
C GLN A 8 3.72 -7.25 -5.82
N GLU A 9 3.21 -7.81 -6.92
CA GLU A 9 2.00 -7.34 -7.59
C GLU A 9 0.76 -7.45 -6.69
N GLN A 10 0.60 -8.57 -5.96
CA GLN A 10 -0.51 -8.76 -5.02
C GLN A 10 -0.45 -7.79 -3.83
N ALA A 11 0.77 -7.53 -3.32
CA ALA A 11 0.97 -6.57 -2.25
C ALA A 11 0.67 -5.13 -2.71
N LEU A 12 1.06 -4.78 -3.94
CA LEU A 12 0.79 -3.49 -4.54
C LEU A 12 -0.72 -3.27 -4.76
N GLU A 13 -1.41 -4.21 -5.39
CA GLU A 13 -2.87 -4.15 -5.58
C GLU A 13 -3.60 -3.99 -4.23
N GLY A 14 -3.16 -4.73 -3.21
CA GLY A 14 -3.70 -4.64 -1.86
C GLY A 14 -3.45 -3.28 -1.19
N THR A 15 -2.35 -2.60 -1.53
CA THR A 15 -1.98 -1.29 -0.99
C THR A 15 -2.73 -0.15 -1.67
N ILE A 16 -2.97 -0.26 -2.99
CA ILE A 16 -3.83 0.66 -3.75
C ILE A 16 -5.24 0.64 -3.15
N LYS A 17 -5.85 -0.55 -3.05
CA LYS A 17 -7.18 -0.73 -2.45
C LYS A 17 -7.26 -0.27 -0.99
N PHE A 18 -6.17 -0.39 -0.25
CA PHE A 18 -6.08 0.12 1.11
C PHE A 18 -6.17 1.65 1.11
N SER A 19 -5.42 2.31 0.25
CA SER A 19 -5.41 3.78 0.13
C SER A 19 -6.78 4.32 -0.29
N GLU A 20 -7.41 3.71 -1.30
CA GLU A 20 -8.76 4.09 -1.79
C GLU A 20 -9.80 4.01 -0.67
N ARG A 21 -9.79 2.93 0.13
CA ARG A 21 -10.72 2.78 1.27
C ARG A 21 -10.51 3.83 2.36
N TYR A 22 -9.29 4.33 2.54
CA TYR A 22 -9.03 5.42 3.49
C TYR A 22 -9.60 6.74 2.99
N THR A 23 -9.54 6.99 1.68
CA THR A 23 -10.13 8.18 1.08
C THR A 23 -11.65 8.12 1.01
N GLU A 24 -12.24 6.94 0.75
CA GLU A 24 -13.70 6.73 0.77
C GLU A 24 -14.32 7.03 2.14
N ARG A 25 -13.56 6.86 3.23
CA ARG A 25 -14.01 7.20 4.59
C ARG A 25 -14.11 8.71 4.84
N GLY A 26 -13.62 9.54 3.91
CA GLY A 26 -13.80 10.99 3.90
C GLY A 26 -12.93 11.78 4.89
N ALA A 27 -12.03 11.13 5.63
CA ALA A 27 -11.13 11.81 6.57
C ALA A 27 -9.80 12.24 5.93
N TYR A 28 -9.46 11.69 4.76
CA TYR A 28 -8.19 11.89 4.08
C TYR A 28 -8.39 11.95 2.57
N GLU A 29 -7.48 12.64 1.89
CA GLU A 29 -7.36 12.67 0.44
C GLU A 29 -5.97 12.16 0.01
N LEU A 30 -5.85 11.69 -1.23
CA LEU A 30 -4.54 11.38 -1.79
C LEU A 30 -3.78 12.68 -2.06
N PHE A 31 -2.46 12.59 -1.99
CA PHE A 31 -1.61 13.68 -2.39
C PHE A 31 -1.82 13.99 -3.89
N PRO A 32 -1.79 15.27 -4.33
CA PRO A 32 -2.16 15.65 -5.70
C PRO A 32 -1.24 15.08 -6.79
N GLU A 33 0.00 14.73 -6.45
CA GLU A 33 0.98 14.18 -7.40
C GLU A 33 0.87 12.63 -7.43
N PRO A 34 0.30 12.05 -8.50
CA PRO A 34 0.03 10.61 -8.56
C PRO A 34 1.31 9.77 -8.56
N GLU A 35 2.42 10.31 -9.07
CA GLU A 35 3.73 9.66 -9.04
C GLU A 35 4.20 9.47 -7.60
N VAL A 36 4.07 10.50 -6.76
CA VAL A 36 4.44 10.43 -5.33
C VAL A 36 3.59 9.40 -4.61
N VAL A 37 2.28 9.35 -4.89
CA VAL A 37 1.38 8.34 -4.33
C VAL A 37 1.80 6.93 -4.74
N ALA A 38 2.13 6.73 -6.03
CA ALA A 38 2.57 5.44 -6.55
C ALA A 38 3.89 4.96 -5.92
N GLU A 39 4.86 5.87 -5.71
CA GLU A 39 6.12 5.58 -5.02
C GLU A 39 5.87 5.10 -3.59
N VAL A 40 5.05 5.81 -2.82
CA VAL A 40 4.71 5.43 -1.44
C VAL A 40 3.98 4.08 -1.41
N GLN A 41 3.01 3.86 -2.30
CA GLN A 41 2.28 2.60 -2.39
C GLN A 41 3.19 1.42 -2.74
N ARG A 42 4.22 1.65 -3.58
CA ARG A 42 5.23 0.64 -3.90
C ARG A 42 6.09 0.31 -2.69
N GLY A 43 6.62 1.31 -1.98
CA GLY A 43 7.42 1.07 -0.77
C GLY A 43 6.63 0.36 0.34
N LEU A 44 5.35 0.71 0.53
CA LEU A 44 4.46 -0.01 1.44
C LEU A 44 4.27 -1.49 1.05
N ALA A 45 4.17 -1.77 -0.26
CA ALA A 45 4.05 -3.13 -0.77
C ALA A 45 5.35 -3.94 -0.59
N GLU A 46 6.52 -3.33 -0.84
CA GLU A 46 7.84 -3.92 -0.60
C GLU A 46 7.99 -4.34 0.87
N ASN A 47 7.71 -3.41 1.79
CA ASN A 47 7.72 -3.69 3.23
C ASN A 47 6.75 -4.81 3.61
N GLN A 48 5.58 -4.88 2.96
CA GLN A 48 4.62 -5.94 3.20
C GLN A 48 5.14 -7.31 2.76
N VAL A 49 5.88 -7.39 1.64
CA VAL A 49 6.49 -8.63 1.16
C VAL A 49 7.67 -9.03 2.05
N GLU A 50 8.54 -8.09 2.40
CA GLU A 50 9.77 -8.35 3.15
C GLU A 50 9.53 -8.62 4.64
N HIS A 51 8.70 -7.79 5.28
CA HIS A 51 8.50 -7.80 6.73
C HIS A 51 7.11 -8.29 7.15
N GLY A 52 6.22 -8.53 6.18
CA GLY A 52 4.85 -8.98 6.41
C GLY A 52 3.85 -7.85 6.72
N TYR A 53 4.30 -6.60 6.88
CA TYR A 53 3.47 -5.43 7.21
C TYR A 53 3.85 -4.22 6.34
N ARG A 54 2.90 -3.32 6.08
CA ARG A 54 3.12 -2.07 5.33
C ARG A 54 3.74 -0.99 6.23
N TYR A 55 4.99 -1.19 6.63
CA TYR A 55 5.75 -0.16 7.35
C TYR A 55 5.93 1.07 6.46
N CYS A 56 6.05 2.25 7.09
CA CYS A 56 6.37 3.48 6.37
C CYS A 56 7.65 3.25 5.56
N PRO A 57 7.61 3.43 4.22
CA PRO A 57 8.80 3.36 3.39
C PRO A 57 9.70 4.59 3.59
#